data_AF-A0A7J6KJK2-F1
#
_entry.id   AF-A0A7J6KJK2-F1
#
_cell.length_a   1.000
_cell.length_b   1.000
_cell.length_c   1.000
_cell.angle_alpha   90.00
_cell.angle_beta   90.00
_cell.angle_gamma   90.00
#
_symmetry.space_group_name_H-M   'P 1'
#
loop_
_entity.id
_entity.type
_entity.pdbx_description
1 polymer ?
#
loop_
_entity_poly.entity_id
_entity_poly.type
_entity_poly.pdbx_seq_one_letter_code
_entity_poly.pdbx_strand_id
1 'polypeptide(L)'
;MEVFVSRLLQPTVTAIHSLAFSDKDDILAIGRSDGSIELLCSNTWAVRCVIPGCEGERSVRRMCFVNGRLFSTGVHGQITEWSTETGQQ
;
A
#
# COMPACT_ATOMS: atom_id res chain seq x y z
N MET A 1 27.06 13.91 26.42
CA MET A 1 25.74 14.26 25.86
C MET A 1 25.25 13.02 25.17
N GLU A 2 24.37 12.27 25.84
CA GLU A 2 23.85 11.01 25.31
C GLU A 2 22.95 11.30 24.12
N VAL A 3 23.21 10.62 23.00
CA VAL A 3 22.32 10.64 21.84
C VAL A 3 21.20 9.65 22.13
N PHE A 4 20.04 10.15 22.54
CA PHE A 4 18.81 9.36 22.52
C PHE A 4 18.43 9.13 21.07
N VAL A 5 18.75 7.94 20.54
CA VAL A 5 18.14 7.45 19.29
C VAL A 5 16.74 6.99 19.66
N SER A 6 15.75 7.87 19.49
CA SER A 6 14.37 7.43 19.47
C SER A 6 14.23 6.45 18.32
N ARG A 7 13.77 5.24 18.65
CA ARG A 7 13.43 4.17 17.72
C ARG A 7 12.20 4.61 16.91
N LEU A 8 12.33 5.63 16.05
CA LEU A 8 11.36 5.88 15.01
C LEU A 8 11.45 4.69 14.05
N LEU A 9 10.28 4.14 13.68
CA LEU A 9 10.16 3.05 12.72
C LEU A 9 11.21 3.20 11.62
N GLN A 10 12.12 2.24 11.49
CA GLN A 10 12.76 1.99 10.22
C GLN A 10 11.72 1.17 9.45
N PRO A 11 10.91 1.74 8.55
CA PRO A 11 10.10 0.87 7.70
C PRO A 11 11.13 0.10 6.89
N THR A 12 11.20 -1.21 7.06
CA THR A 12 11.99 -2.05 6.17
C THR A 12 11.44 -1.80 4.77
N VAL A 13 12.14 -1.01 3.97
CA VAL A 13 11.68 -0.64 2.64
C VAL A 13 11.86 -1.82 1.72
N THR A 14 10.75 -2.47 1.40
CA THR A 14 10.70 -3.60 0.48
C THR A 14 10.42 -3.11 -0.95
N ALA A 15 10.72 -3.95 -1.95
CA ALA A 15 10.66 -3.54 -3.35
C ALA A 15 9.23 -3.14 -3.75
N ILE A 16 9.08 -2.09 -4.56
CA ILE A 16 7.79 -1.70 -5.12
C ILE A 16 7.50 -2.61 -6.30
N HIS A 17 6.36 -3.31 -6.25
CA HIS A 17 5.91 -4.20 -7.33
C HIS A 17 4.84 -3.57 -8.21
N SER A 18 4.05 -2.64 -7.66
CA SER A 18 2.94 -2.02 -8.37
C SER A 18 2.65 -0.61 -7.86
N LEU A 19 2.19 0.23 -8.78
CA LEU A 19 1.66 1.56 -8.52
C LEU A 19 0.29 1.67 -9.21
N ALA A 20 -0.67 2.35 -8.59
CA ALA A 20 -1.96 2.63 -9.21
C ALA A 20 -2.49 4.00 -8.76
N PHE A 21 -2.72 4.89 -9.72
CA PHE A 21 -3.41 6.15 -9.47
C PHE A 21 -4.92 5.93 -9.51
N SER A 22 -5.65 6.57 -8.60
CA SER A 22 -7.10 6.66 -8.67
C SER A 22 -7.52 7.61 -9.79
N ASP A 23 -8.59 7.23 -10.50
CA ASP A 23 -9.23 8.03 -11.55
C ASP A 23 -10.29 9.00 -10.98
N LYS A 24 -10.61 8.86 -9.69
CA LYS A 24 -11.70 9.59 -9.03
C LYS A 24 -11.22 10.46 -7.87
N ASP A 25 -10.19 10.02 -7.14
CA ASP A 25 -9.71 10.66 -5.92
C ASP A 25 -8.21 10.98 -6.03
N ASP A 26 -7.71 11.90 -5.21
CA ASP A 26 -6.29 12.23 -5.12
C ASP A 26 -5.50 11.13 -4.36
N ILE A 27 -5.52 9.90 -4.86
CA ILE A 27 -4.90 8.74 -4.23
C ILE A 27 -3.91 8.05 -5.19
N LEU A 28 -2.72 7.74 -4.67
CA LEU A 28 -1.78 6.78 -5.24
C LEU A 28 -1.67 5.58 -4.31
N ALA A 29 -1.91 4.38 -4.82
CA ALA A 29 -1.60 3.14 -4.13
C ALA A 29 -0.20 2.63 -4.52
N ILE A 30 0.60 2.26 -3.53
CA ILE A 30 1.94 1.66 -3.67
C ILE A 30 1.92 0.27 -3.07
N GLY A 31 2.10 -0.76 -3.89
CA GLY A 31 2.10 -2.16 -3.45
C GLY A 31 3.53 -2.70 -3.40
N ARG A 32 3.92 -3.27 -2.27
CA ARG A 32 5.29 -3.74 -2.02
C ARG A 32 5.42 -5.25 -2.03
N SER A 33 6.68 -5.71 -2.07
CA SER A 33 7.03 -7.13 -2.16
C SER A 33 6.71 -7.94 -0.89
N ASP A 34 6.57 -7.29 0.26
CA ASP A 34 6.06 -7.89 1.51
C ASP A 34 4.52 -7.97 1.56
N GLY A 35 3.83 -7.53 0.50
CA GLY A 35 2.38 -7.52 0.43
C GLY A 35 1.72 -6.33 1.12
N SER A 36 2.48 -5.38 1.67
CA SER A 36 1.92 -4.13 2.18
C SER A 36 1.46 -3.20 1.06
N ILE A 37 0.48 -2.36 1.37
CA ILE A 37 -0.03 -1.32 0.48
C ILE A 37 0.01 0.02 1.22
N GLU A 38 0.67 1.01 0.64
CA GLU A 38 0.62 2.40 1.10
C GLU A 38 -0.36 3.19 0.23
N LEU A 39 -1.26 3.95 0.86
CA LEU A 39 -2.14 4.89 0.19
C LEU A 39 -1.63 6.31 0.46
N LEU A 40 -1.21 6.99 -0.59
CA LEU A 40 -0.68 8.35 -0.54
C LEU A 40 -1.70 9.31 -1.14
N CYS A 41 -1.74 10.53 -0.60
CA CYS A 41 -2.42 11.64 -1.24
C CYS A 41 -1.59 12.08 -2.46
N SER A 42 -2.09 11.95 -3.69
CA SER A 42 -1.28 12.14 -4.91
C SER A 42 -0.81 13.59 -5.12
N ASN A 43 -1.49 14.57 -4.52
CA ASN A 43 -1.16 16.00 -4.63
C ASN A 43 -0.07 16.47 -3.64
N THR A 44 0.03 15.83 -2.47
CA THR A 44 0.94 16.20 -1.37
C THR A 44 1.97 15.13 -1.06
N TRP A 45 1.78 13.91 -1.58
CA TRP A 45 2.57 12.71 -1.32
C TRP A 45 2.58 12.27 0.15
N ALA A 46 1.67 12.82 0.95
CA ALA A 46 1.50 12.43 2.34
C ALA A 46 0.86 11.04 2.42
N VAL A 47 1.40 10.18 3.29
CA VAL A 47 0.82 8.86 3.57
C VAL A 47 -0.50 9.06 4.31
N ARG A 48 -1.59 8.57 3.72
CA ARG A 48 -2.93 8.55 4.34
C ARG A 48 -3.13 7.29 5.17
N CYS A 49 -2.71 6.15 4.65
CA CYS A 49 -2.95 4.85 5.26
C CYS A 49 -1.84 3.86 4.84
N VAL A 50 -1.54 2.91 5.73
CA VAL A 50 -0.70 1.75 5.42
C VAL A 50 -1.49 0.50 5.78
N ILE A 51 -1.72 -0.34 4.78
CA ILE A 51 -2.29 -1.67 4.92
C ILE A 51 -1.11 -2.63 5.12
N PRO A 52 -0.94 -3.24 6.31
CA PRO A 52 0.18 -4.12 6.56
C PRO A 52 0.08 -5.39 5.71
N GLY A 53 1.22 -5.85 5.20
CA GLY A 53 1.33 -7.17 4.61
C GLY A 53 1.09 -8.26 5.65
N CYS A 54 0.60 -9.42 5.22
CA CYS A 54 0.58 -10.62 6.05
C CYS A 54 1.60 -11.61 5.53
N GLU A 55 2.59 -11.95 6.36
CA GLU A 55 3.63 -12.90 5.99
C GLU A 55 3.03 -14.23 5.52
N GLY A 56 3.44 -14.67 4.33
CA GLY A 56 3.12 -16.00 3.78
C GLY A 56 1.77 -16.13 3.05
N GLU A 57 0.83 -15.21 3.23
CA GLU A 57 -0.53 -15.37 2.66
C GLU A 57 -0.85 -14.40 1.52
N ARG A 58 -0.31 -13.17 1.54
CA ARG A 58 -0.68 -12.13 0.59
C ARG A 58 0.49 -11.66 -0.24
N SER A 59 0.30 -11.66 -1.56
CA SER A 59 1.24 -11.09 -2.52
C SER A 59 0.51 -10.03 -3.32
N VAL A 60 1.08 -8.83 -3.40
CA VAL A 60 0.57 -7.74 -4.24
C VAL A 60 1.54 -7.57 -5.42
N ARG A 61 1.14 -8.04 -6.60
CA ARG A 61 1.94 -7.95 -7.84
C ARG A 61 1.43 -6.90 -8.81
N ARG A 62 0.11 -6.76 -8.89
CA ARG A 62 -0.56 -5.79 -9.75
C ARG A 62 -1.72 -5.18 -9.00
N MET A 63 -1.94 -3.90 -9.23
CA MET A 63 -3.06 -3.16 -8.68
C MET A 63 -3.66 -2.26 -9.75
N CYS A 64 -4.95 -1.97 -9.62
CA CYS A 64 -5.62 -0.97 -10.42
C CYS A 64 -6.75 -0.31 -9.62
N PHE A 65 -7.04 0.93 -9.99
CA PHE A 65 -8.30 1.57 -9.63
C PHE A 65 -9.32 1.34 -10.74
N VAL A 66 -10.56 1.06 -10.35
CA VAL A 66 -11.70 1.01 -11.26
C VAL A 66 -12.86 1.73 -10.58
N ASN A 67 -13.29 2.87 -11.12
CA ASN A 67 -14.36 3.69 -10.54
C ASN A 67 -14.09 4.07 -9.07
N GLY A 68 -12.85 4.47 -8.74
CA GLY A 68 -12.43 4.80 -7.37
C GLY A 68 -12.23 3.63 -6.40
N ARG A 69 -12.45 2.37 -6.84
CA ARG A 69 -12.22 1.18 -6.01
C ARG A 69 -10.87 0.57 -6.31
N LEU A 70 -10.11 0.22 -5.28
CA LEU A 70 -8.77 -0.35 -5.42
C LEU A 70 -8.85 -1.88 -5.45
N PHE A 71 -8.28 -2.48 -6.49
CA PHE A 71 -8.14 -3.92 -6.64
C PHE A 71 -6.67 -4.33 -6.72
N SER A 72 -6.35 -5.51 -6.20
CA SER A 72 -5.02 -6.11 -6.31
C SER A 72 -5.09 -7.57 -6.74
N THR A 73 -4.01 -8.05 -7.35
CA THR A 73 -3.79 -9.48 -7.64
C THR A 73 -2.40 -9.93 -7.24
N GLY A 74 -2.31 -11.21 -6.85
CA GLY A 74 -1.09 -11.84 -6.34
C GLY A 74 -0.72 -13.14 -7.05
N VAL A 75 0.30 -13.82 -6.52
CA VAL A 75 0.80 -15.12 -7.04
C VAL A 75 -0.31 -16.17 -7.12
N HIS A 76 -1.27 -16.13 -6.20
CA HIS A 76 -2.34 -17.12 -6.09
C HIS A 76 -3.57 -16.80 -6.95
N GLY A 77 -3.53 -15.75 -7.79
CA GLY A 77 -4.61 -15.41 -8.72
C GLY A 77 -5.88 -14.85 -8.09
N GLN A 78 -5.91 -14.69 -6.77
CA GLN A 78 -7.01 -14.04 -6.06
C GLN A 78 -7.07 -12.56 -6.43
N ILE A 79 -8.28 -12.04 -6.63
CA ILE A 79 -8.55 -10.62 -6.75
C ILE A 79 -9.05 -10.15 -5.39
N THR A 80 -8.35 -9.18 -4.82
CA THR A 80 -8.71 -8.58 -3.54
C THR A 80 -9.11 -7.14 -3.77
N GLU A 81 -10.25 -6.74 -3.25
CA GLU A 81 -10.67 -5.35 -3.17
C GLU A 81 -10.18 -4.74 -1.85
N TRP A 82 -9.89 -3.43 -1.86
CA TRP A 82 -9.44 -2.71 -0.68
C TRP A 82 -10.28 -1.45 -0.49
N SER A 83 -10.71 -1.22 0.75
CA SER A 83 -11.25 0.05 1.21
C SER A 83 -10.13 1.07 1.33
N THR A 84 -10.23 2.14 0.54
CA THR A 84 -9.27 3.26 0.60
C THR A 84 -9.54 4.22 1.75
N GLU A 85 -10.69 4.13 2.41
CA GLU A 85 -11.05 4.92 3.59
C GLU A 85 -10.57 4.26 4.89
N THR A 86 -10.76 2.95 5.01
CA THR A 86 -10.48 2.21 6.26
C THR A 86 -9.21 1.38 6.20
N GLY A 87 -8.64 1.17 5.01
CA GLY A 87 -7.47 0.31 4.82
C GLY A 87 -7.76 -1.18 5.05
N GLN A 88 -9.04 -1.58 5.02
CA GLN A 88 -9.46 -2.96 5.17
C GLN A 88 -9.72 -3.61 3.81
N GLN A 89 -9.58 -4.93 3.77
CA GLN A 89 -10.04 -5.77 2.65
C GLN A 89 -11.57 -5.81 2.59
#